data_AF-A0AAV2TT49-F1
#
_entry.id   AF-A0AAV2TT49-F1
#
_cell.length_a   1.000
_cell.length_b   1.000
_cell.length_c   1.000
_cell.angle_alpha   90.00
_cell.angle_beta   90.00
_cell.angle_gamma   90.00
#
_symmetry.space_group_name_H-M   'P 1'
#
loop_
_entity.id
_entity.type
_entity.pdbx_description
1 polymer ?
#
loop_
_entity_poly.entity_id
_entity_poly.type
_entity_poly.pdbx_seq_one_letter_code
_entity_poly.pdbx_strand_id
1 'polypeptide(L)'
;MSSFPSLENRSLKRKKHCPPDVYQQRDEQKEDLMSEDFVRDGYRYTKPVRDEYESCKEESKFVNLDSLWRFFHGVVVHKYECSNFQDLRRKPTTSVRDTMLPAIIMYKGQVSDWFKELAGAALLQSLRKRMPYYKDKEEIVNELLANEVPISRAIWFINMSVIQTTALAENAKEKQRAPFDPTGEWTHTICRMLTRMLEHSCSEPQNSGLEADWEYLFTLLLAMYDKDMADHWEVLLWTVKRAEFLSSQSESKSPASPSAPPGLLDADQTTAVPRQTDDCPGDNSRIPWNWESSLQLICEVCKGVIPYVKKMIDLGLSKATVLKVLDLMCDFMENKAAECRTMGKIFINMAWDAIKTQAPEELCKTIEVC
;
A
#
# COMPACT_ATOMS: atom_id res chain seq x y z
N MET A 1 -15.19 -51.14 24.88
CA MET A 1 -15.37 -50.66 23.50
C MET A 1 -14.91 -51.76 22.57
N SER A 2 -15.85 -52.50 21.99
CA SER A 2 -15.58 -53.47 20.92
C SER A 2 -15.05 -52.68 19.73
N SER A 3 -13.77 -52.84 19.42
CA SER A 3 -13.25 -52.44 18.11
C SER A 3 -14.09 -53.17 17.08
N PHE A 4 -14.72 -52.44 16.15
CA PHE A 4 -15.24 -53.04 14.93
C PHE A 4 -14.03 -53.21 14.00
N PRO A 5 -13.46 -54.41 13.86
CA PRO A 5 -12.41 -54.62 12.88
C PRO A 5 -13.16 -54.85 11.57
N SER A 6 -12.89 -54.06 10.53
CA SER A 6 -13.06 -54.66 9.20
C SER A 6 -12.21 -55.94 9.24
N LEU A 7 -12.83 -57.11 9.03
CA LEU A 7 -12.18 -58.43 9.24
C LEU A 7 -10.94 -58.67 8.38
N GLU A 8 -10.54 -57.68 7.59
CA GLU A 8 -9.40 -57.73 6.70
C GLU A 8 -8.20 -56.91 7.21
N ASN A 9 -8.25 -56.33 8.42
CA ASN A 9 -7.21 -55.42 8.94
C ASN A 9 -6.78 -54.36 7.91
N ARG A 10 -7.70 -53.97 7.01
CA ARG A 10 -7.42 -53.00 5.96
C ARG A 10 -7.40 -51.64 6.62
N SER A 11 -6.22 -51.03 6.69
CA SER A 11 -6.07 -49.65 7.12
C SER A 11 -7.06 -48.77 6.36
N LEU A 12 -7.93 -48.04 7.08
CA LEU A 12 -8.81 -47.01 6.51
C LEU A 12 -8.03 -45.95 5.72
N LYS A 13 -6.74 -45.79 6.04
CA LYS A 13 -5.77 -45.03 5.26
C LYS A 13 -4.96 -46.00 4.41
N ARG A 14 -5.40 -46.29 3.18
CA ARG A 14 -4.53 -47.00 2.22
C ARG A 14 -3.28 -46.14 1.97
N LYS A 15 -2.09 -46.75 1.94
CA LYS A 15 -0.85 -46.11 1.46
C LYS A 15 -0.92 -45.70 -0.03
N LYS A 16 -1.89 -46.22 -0.78
CA LYS A 16 -2.20 -45.83 -2.17
C LYS A 16 -3.53 -45.09 -2.19
N HIS A 17 -3.52 -43.90 -2.78
CA HIS A 17 -4.67 -43.01 -2.95
C HIS A 17 -5.85 -43.76 -3.57
N CYS A 18 -6.83 -44.11 -2.74
CA CYS A 18 -8.12 -44.58 -3.20
C CYS A 18 -9.16 -43.72 -2.47
N PRO A 19 -10.17 -43.18 -3.19
CA PRO A 19 -11.25 -42.46 -2.54
C PRO A 19 -11.92 -43.34 -1.47
N PRO A 20 -12.45 -42.74 -0.39
CA PRO A 20 -13.30 -43.46 0.55
C PRO A 20 -14.42 -44.22 -0.18
N ASP A 21 -14.74 -45.41 0.31
CA ASP A 21 -15.80 -46.28 -0.24
C ASP A 21 -15.58 -46.79 -1.68
N VAL A 22 -14.33 -46.76 -2.17
CA VAL A 22 -13.97 -47.34 -3.48
C VAL A 22 -13.06 -48.55 -3.29
N TYR A 23 -13.54 -49.71 -3.76
CA TYR A 23 -12.84 -50.99 -3.65
C TYR A 23 -12.56 -51.55 -5.04
N GLN A 24 -11.35 -51.32 -5.55
CA GLN A 24 -10.89 -51.96 -6.78
C GLN A 24 -10.67 -53.45 -6.57
N GLN A 25 -10.96 -54.25 -7.61
CA GLN A 25 -10.59 -55.65 -7.68
C GLN A 25 -9.06 -55.79 -7.56
N ARG A 26 -8.59 -56.81 -6.84
CA ARG A 26 -7.17 -57.09 -6.62
C ARG A 26 -6.90 -58.56 -6.82
N ASP A 27 -5.77 -58.86 -7.44
CA ASP A 27 -5.32 -60.24 -7.72
C ASP A 27 -5.16 -61.12 -6.47
N GLU A 28 -5.07 -60.52 -5.27
CA GLU A 28 -4.92 -61.21 -3.98
C GLU A 28 -6.25 -61.35 -3.21
N GLN A 29 -7.40 -61.27 -3.87
CA GLN A 29 -8.68 -61.46 -3.19
C GLN A 29 -8.89 -62.93 -2.78
N LYS A 30 -9.51 -63.12 -1.62
CA LYS A 30 -9.79 -64.47 -1.09
C LYS A 30 -10.74 -65.27 -1.98
N GLU A 31 -11.60 -64.59 -2.76
CA GLU A 31 -12.50 -65.22 -3.73
C GLU A 31 -11.76 -65.85 -4.92
N ASP A 32 -10.58 -65.32 -5.25
CA ASP A 32 -9.75 -65.80 -6.37
C ASP A 32 -8.78 -66.93 -5.95
N LEU A 33 -8.76 -67.29 -4.66
CA LEU A 33 -7.94 -68.39 -4.16
C LEU A 33 -8.53 -69.74 -4.57
N MET A 34 -7.83 -70.49 -5.42
CA MET A 34 -8.23 -71.83 -5.88
C MET A 34 -7.86 -72.91 -4.84
N SER A 35 -8.36 -72.80 -3.61
CA SER A 35 -8.17 -73.85 -2.60
C SER A 35 -9.09 -75.05 -2.87
N GLU A 36 -8.72 -76.25 -2.44
CA GLU A 36 -9.54 -77.46 -2.63
C GLU A 36 -10.97 -77.29 -2.08
N ASP A 37 -11.11 -76.62 -0.94
CA ASP A 37 -12.40 -76.34 -0.32
C ASP A 37 -13.24 -75.36 -1.14
N PHE A 38 -12.63 -74.29 -1.69
CA PHE A 38 -13.37 -73.31 -2.50
C PHE A 38 -13.74 -73.86 -3.87
N VAL A 39 -12.93 -74.75 -4.44
CA VAL A 39 -13.25 -75.44 -5.70
C VAL A 39 -14.39 -76.44 -5.51
N ARG A 40 -14.40 -77.16 -4.38
CA ARG A 40 -15.44 -78.16 -4.08
C ARG A 40 -16.77 -77.53 -3.64
N ASP A 41 -16.72 -76.57 -2.72
CA ASP A 41 -17.90 -76.08 -2.00
C ASP A 41 -18.35 -74.67 -2.45
N GLY A 42 -17.55 -74.03 -3.30
CA GLY A 42 -17.69 -72.64 -3.74
C GLY A 42 -17.20 -71.65 -2.68
N TYR A 43 -16.75 -70.47 -3.11
CA TYR A 43 -16.47 -69.37 -2.18
C TYR A 43 -17.78 -68.86 -1.55
N ARG A 44 -17.83 -68.80 -0.22
CA ARG A 44 -18.99 -68.28 0.53
C ARG A 44 -18.58 -67.10 1.38
N TYR A 45 -19.37 -66.03 1.31
CA TYR A 45 -19.21 -64.88 2.18
C TYR A 45 -19.64 -65.23 3.61
N THR A 46 -18.68 -65.27 4.53
CA THR A 46 -18.96 -65.38 5.96
C THR A 46 -19.15 -63.98 6.52
N LYS A 47 -20.35 -63.70 7.04
CA LYS A 47 -20.69 -62.42 7.63
C LYS A 47 -19.75 -62.11 8.80
N PRO A 48 -19.21 -60.88 8.89
CA PRO A 48 -18.27 -60.50 9.93
C PRO A 48 -18.92 -60.35 11.31
N VAL A 49 -20.22 -60.06 11.33
CA VAL A 49 -21.01 -59.82 12.53
C VAL A 49 -22.11 -60.87 12.58
N ARG A 50 -22.29 -61.50 13.74
CA ARG A 50 -23.30 -62.55 13.93
C ARG A 50 -24.72 -61.98 13.88
N ASP A 51 -24.92 -60.83 14.53
CA ASP A 51 -26.24 -60.23 14.75
C ASP A 51 -26.52 -59.08 13.77
N GLU A 52 -26.14 -59.25 12.50
CA GLU A 52 -26.22 -58.21 11.47
C GLU A 52 -27.64 -57.65 11.24
N TYR A 53 -28.66 -58.47 11.55
CA TYR A 53 -30.06 -58.13 11.32
C TYR A 53 -30.80 -57.65 12.57
N GLU A 54 -30.11 -57.50 13.71
CA GLU A 54 -30.72 -57.07 14.96
C GLU A 54 -30.74 -55.54 15.13
N SER A 55 -31.65 -55.04 15.98
CA SER A 55 -31.77 -53.61 16.27
C SER A 55 -30.85 -53.19 17.42
N CYS A 56 -30.02 -52.17 17.20
CA CYS A 56 -29.15 -51.60 18.23
C CYS A 56 -29.87 -50.68 19.25
N LYS A 57 -31.21 -50.77 19.40
CA LYS A 57 -31.99 -49.86 20.23
C LYS A 57 -31.60 -49.91 21.71
N GLU A 58 -31.40 -51.10 22.26
CA GLU A 58 -31.05 -51.27 23.69
C GLU A 58 -29.61 -50.83 23.99
N GLU A 59 -28.67 -51.16 23.11
CA GLU A 59 -27.25 -50.75 23.21
C GLU A 59 -27.06 -49.23 23.08
N SER A 60 -27.89 -48.56 22.27
CA SER A 60 -27.80 -47.11 22.07
C SER A 60 -28.07 -46.27 23.32
N LYS A 61 -28.75 -46.84 24.33
CA LYS A 61 -29.07 -46.16 25.59
C LYS A 61 -27.84 -45.81 26.42
N PHE A 62 -26.71 -46.48 26.18
CA PHE A 62 -25.45 -46.25 26.87
C PHE A 62 -24.59 -45.15 26.23
N VAL A 63 -25.03 -44.56 25.11
CA VAL A 63 -24.31 -43.47 24.44
C VAL A 63 -24.53 -42.15 25.18
N ASN A 64 -23.46 -41.58 25.72
CA ASN A 64 -23.49 -40.24 26.30
C ASN A 64 -23.46 -39.18 25.19
N LEU A 65 -24.57 -38.46 25.02
CA LEU A 65 -24.74 -37.46 23.97
C LEU A 65 -23.80 -36.27 24.12
N ASP A 66 -23.50 -35.84 25.36
CA ASP A 66 -22.60 -34.72 25.61
C ASP A 66 -21.15 -35.05 25.26
N SER A 67 -20.71 -36.28 25.55
CA SER A 67 -19.38 -36.75 25.14
C SER A 67 -19.25 -36.85 23.63
N LEU A 68 -20.30 -37.33 22.95
CA LEU A 68 -20.36 -37.39 21.50
C LEU A 68 -20.31 -35.99 20.88
N TRP A 69 -21.08 -35.04 21.42
CA TRP A 69 -21.07 -33.65 20.97
C TRP A 69 -19.69 -33.01 21.12
N ARG A 70 -19.04 -33.17 22.28
CA ARG A 70 -17.67 -32.64 22.51
C ARG A 70 -16.67 -33.23 21.53
N PHE A 71 -16.76 -34.53 21.26
CA PHE A 71 -15.91 -35.19 20.27
C PHE A 71 -16.14 -34.61 18.87
N PHE A 72 -17.39 -34.52 18.42
CA PHE A 72 -17.73 -33.97 17.10
C PHE A 72 -17.29 -32.51 16.96
N HIS A 73 -17.56 -31.69 17.97
CA HIS A 73 -17.11 -30.30 18.02
C HIS A 73 -15.58 -30.21 17.91
N GLY A 74 -14.83 -31.03 18.65
CA GLY A 74 -13.37 -31.10 18.56
C GLY A 74 -12.88 -31.44 17.15
N VAL A 75 -13.54 -32.35 16.44
CA VAL A 75 -13.22 -32.69 15.04
C VAL A 75 -13.46 -31.50 14.10
N VAL A 76 -14.59 -30.79 14.27
CA VAL A 76 -14.92 -29.62 13.44
C VAL A 76 -13.91 -28.49 13.66
N VAL A 77 -13.57 -28.18 14.90
CA VAL A 77 -12.56 -27.18 15.25
C VAL A 77 -11.20 -27.55 14.64
N HIS A 78 -10.77 -28.79 14.81
CA HIS A 78 -9.50 -29.24 14.25
C HIS A 78 -9.48 -29.18 12.70
N LYS A 79 -10.59 -29.56 12.05
CA LYS A 79 -10.73 -29.42 10.60
C LYS A 79 -10.61 -27.95 10.17
N TYR A 80 -11.23 -27.03 10.89
CA TYR A 80 -11.14 -25.60 10.62
C TYR A 80 -9.70 -25.09 10.76
N GLU A 81 -9.02 -25.45 11.85
CA GLU A 81 -7.62 -25.09 12.10
C GLU A 81 -6.67 -25.61 11.02
N CYS A 82 -6.88 -26.84 10.52
CA CYS A 82 -6.04 -27.42 9.47
C CYS A 82 -6.40 -26.97 8.06
N SER A 83 -7.62 -26.51 7.81
CA SER A 83 -8.08 -26.08 6.48
C SER A 83 -7.71 -24.64 6.16
N ASN A 84 -7.51 -23.81 7.19
CA ASN A 84 -6.89 -22.51 7.01
C ASN A 84 -5.43 -22.71 6.62
N PHE A 85 -4.94 -21.93 5.66
CA PHE A 85 -3.52 -21.85 5.36
C PHE A 85 -2.80 -21.45 6.65
N GLN A 86 -2.31 -22.45 7.39
CA GLN A 86 -1.51 -22.17 8.54
C GLN A 86 -0.21 -21.59 7.98
N ASP A 87 0.06 -20.34 8.30
CA ASP A 87 1.34 -19.71 8.08
C ASP A 87 2.38 -20.31 9.05
N LEU A 88 2.53 -21.65 9.03
CA LEU A 88 3.51 -22.44 9.78
C LEU A 88 4.94 -22.06 9.42
N ARG A 89 5.08 -21.19 8.43
CA ARG A 89 6.28 -20.45 8.20
C ARG A 89 6.10 -19.04 8.74
N ARG A 90 6.39 -18.88 10.03
CA ARG A 90 7.41 -17.88 10.41
C ARG A 90 8.72 -18.21 9.69
N LYS A 91 8.70 -18.21 8.35
CA LYS A 91 9.88 -17.99 7.55
C LYS A 91 10.36 -16.63 8.06
N PRO A 92 11.63 -16.46 8.45
CA PRO A 92 12.18 -15.12 8.38
C PRO A 92 11.79 -14.59 7.00
N THR A 93 11.16 -13.41 6.98
CA THR A 93 10.88 -12.58 5.80
C THR A 93 11.50 -13.19 4.56
N THR A 94 10.66 -13.83 3.72
CA THR A 94 10.98 -14.46 2.44
C THR A 94 12.46 -14.43 2.12
N SER A 95 13.20 -15.51 2.49
CA SER A 95 14.62 -15.72 2.17
C SER A 95 15.07 -14.85 1.02
N VAL A 96 15.81 -13.77 1.31
CA VAL A 96 16.20 -12.76 0.32
C VAL A 96 16.92 -13.38 -0.88
N ARG A 97 17.47 -14.60 -0.74
CA ARG A 97 18.02 -15.42 -1.84
C ARG A 97 17.00 -15.80 -2.92
N ASP A 98 15.72 -15.96 -2.61
CA ASP A 98 14.68 -16.25 -3.61
C ASP A 98 14.26 -14.97 -4.38
N THR A 99 14.60 -13.81 -3.82
CA THR A 99 14.36 -12.47 -4.41
C THR A 99 15.59 -11.93 -5.13
N MET A 100 16.76 -12.53 -4.94
CA MET A 100 18.01 -12.18 -5.62
C MET A 100 17.90 -12.45 -7.12
N LEU A 101 17.53 -11.40 -7.84
CA LEU A 101 17.65 -11.35 -9.29
C LEU A 101 19.13 -11.36 -9.64
N PRO A 102 19.61 -12.29 -10.46
CA PRO A 102 20.98 -12.25 -10.95
C PRO A 102 21.20 -10.89 -11.61
N ALA A 103 22.05 -10.05 -11.04
CA ALA A 103 22.49 -8.84 -11.70
C ALA A 103 23.34 -9.28 -12.90
N ILE A 104 22.77 -9.20 -14.10
CA ILE A 104 23.51 -9.52 -15.32
C ILE A 104 24.23 -8.25 -15.75
N ILE A 105 25.56 -8.33 -15.87
CA ILE A 105 26.36 -7.28 -16.49
C ILE A 105 26.04 -7.31 -17.98
N MET A 106 25.29 -6.32 -18.45
CA MET A 106 24.90 -6.15 -19.85
C MET A 106 25.72 -5.02 -20.48
N TYR A 107 26.14 -5.20 -21.73
CA TYR A 107 26.74 -4.08 -22.48
C TYR A 107 25.64 -3.15 -23.02
N LYS A 108 25.98 -1.88 -23.30
CA LYS A 108 25.03 -0.81 -23.66
C LYS A 108 24.03 -1.19 -24.77
N GLY A 109 24.45 -1.96 -25.77
CA GLY A 109 23.56 -2.46 -26.83
C GLY A 109 22.47 -3.41 -26.31
N GLN A 110 22.82 -4.39 -25.45
CA GLN A 110 21.84 -5.34 -24.91
C GLN A 110 20.83 -4.67 -23.98
N VAL A 111 21.26 -3.60 -23.31
CA VAL A 111 20.41 -2.81 -22.44
C VAL A 111 19.31 -2.15 -23.25
N SER A 112 19.68 -1.42 -24.30
CA SER A 112 18.72 -0.74 -25.16
C SER A 112 17.76 -1.76 -25.76
N ASP A 113 18.25 -2.91 -26.23
CA ASP A 113 17.39 -3.99 -26.72
C ASP A 113 16.45 -4.54 -25.64
N TRP A 114 16.92 -4.66 -24.39
CA TRP A 114 16.08 -5.07 -23.28
C TRP A 114 14.98 -4.06 -22.97
N PHE A 115 15.26 -2.76 -23.02
CA PHE A 115 14.25 -1.71 -22.83
C PHE A 115 13.26 -1.64 -24.00
N LYS A 116 13.68 -1.92 -25.24
CA LYS A 116 12.74 -2.11 -26.37
C LYS A 116 11.81 -3.29 -26.14
N GLU A 117 12.34 -4.41 -25.64
CA GLU A 117 11.50 -5.55 -25.26
C GLU A 117 10.58 -5.23 -24.08
N LEU A 118 11.04 -4.38 -23.14
CA LEU A 118 10.21 -3.86 -22.06
C LEU A 118 9.10 -2.96 -22.61
N ALA A 119 9.34 -2.14 -23.63
CA ALA A 119 8.29 -1.33 -24.27
C ALA A 119 7.26 -2.19 -25.02
N GLY A 120 7.70 -3.33 -25.57
CA GLY A 120 6.87 -4.24 -26.34
C GLY A 120 6.00 -5.21 -25.53
N ALA A 121 5.54 -6.27 -26.20
CA ALA A 121 4.63 -7.28 -25.65
C ALA A 121 5.31 -8.43 -24.87
N ALA A 122 6.60 -8.31 -24.55
CA ALA A 122 7.33 -9.38 -23.86
C ALA A 122 6.74 -9.65 -22.46
N LEU A 123 6.76 -10.91 -22.02
CA LEU A 123 6.25 -11.31 -20.71
C LEU A 123 7.18 -10.82 -19.58
N LEU A 124 6.64 -10.14 -18.57
CA LEU A 124 7.43 -9.62 -17.45
C LEU A 124 8.21 -10.72 -16.69
N GLN A 125 7.66 -11.94 -16.64
CA GLN A 125 8.32 -13.10 -16.03
C GLN A 125 9.61 -13.52 -16.76
N SER A 126 9.67 -13.38 -18.08
CA SER A 126 10.89 -13.70 -18.84
C SER A 126 11.91 -12.57 -18.73
N LEU A 127 11.46 -11.31 -18.80
CA LEU A 127 12.32 -10.13 -18.65
C LEU A 127 12.98 -10.07 -17.27
N ARG A 128 12.23 -10.40 -16.21
CA ARG A 128 12.73 -10.45 -14.83
C ARG A 128 14.02 -11.25 -14.70
N LYS A 129 14.18 -12.36 -15.42
CA LYS A 129 15.35 -13.26 -15.29
C LYS A 129 16.66 -12.63 -15.75
N ARG A 130 16.59 -11.58 -16.57
CA ARG A 130 17.75 -10.90 -17.18
C ARG A 130 17.65 -9.38 -17.04
N MET A 131 17.15 -8.93 -15.90
CA MET A 131 16.95 -7.51 -15.64
C MET A 131 18.31 -6.80 -15.52
N PRO A 132 18.53 -5.69 -16.26
CA PRO A 132 19.72 -4.87 -16.11
C PRO A 132 19.86 -4.30 -14.70
N TYR A 133 21.09 -4.20 -14.19
CA TYR A 133 21.38 -3.52 -12.94
C TYR A 133 22.10 -2.19 -13.21
N TYR A 134 21.53 -1.09 -12.73
CA TYR A 134 22.13 0.24 -12.78
C TYR A 134 22.32 0.85 -11.41
N LYS A 135 23.52 1.41 -11.22
CA LYS A 135 23.77 2.30 -10.08
C LYS A 135 23.18 3.69 -10.34
N ASP A 136 23.26 4.18 -11.57
CA ASP A 136 22.74 5.49 -11.95
C ASP A 136 21.26 5.40 -12.34
N LYS A 137 20.40 6.14 -11.62
CA LYS A 137 18.95 6.17 -11.89
C LYS A 137 18.62 7.05 -13.07
N GLU A 138 19.44 8.07 -13.33
CA GLU A 138 19.21 9.00 -14.44
C GLU A 138 19.41 8.29 -15.79
N GLU A 139 20.41 7.40 -15.88
CA GLU A 139 20.63 6.55 -17.07
C GLU A 139 19.42 5.64 -17.35
N ILE A 140 18.85 5.03 -16.30
CA ILE A 140 17.61 4.25 -16.44
C ILE A 140 16.47 5.10 -16.98
N VAL A 141 16.25 6.27 -16.37
CA VAL A 141 15.11 7.12 -16.73
C VAL A 141 15.24 7.59 -18.19
N ASN A 142 16.47 7.87 -18.64
CA ASN A 142 16.76 8.16 -20.04
C ASN A 142 16.46 6.97 -20.97
N GLU A 143 16.77 5.73 -20.58
CA GLU A 143 16.41 4.54 -21.38
C GLU A 143 14.89 4.30 -21.41
N LEU A 144 14.17 4.58 -20.32
CA LEU A 144 12.70 4.51 -20.29
C LEU A 144 12.07 5.51 -21.27
N LEU A 145 12.61 6.73 -21.32
CA LEU A 145 12.22 7.78 -22.26
C LEU A 145 12.56 7.41 -23.71
N ALA A 146 13.81 7.05 -23.99
CA ALA A 146 14.30 6.78 -25.33
C ALA A 146 13.59 5.61 -26.02
N ASN A 147 13.00 4.69 -25.25
CA ASN A 147 12.26 3.54 -25.76
C ASN A 147 10.73 3.65 -25.55
N GLU A 148 10.23 4.82 -25.10
CA GLU A 148 8.80 5.10 -24.89
C GLU A 148 8.07 3.98 -24.11
N VAL A 149 8.69 3.50 -23.03
CA VAL A 149 8.18 2.36 -22.28
C VAL A 149 6.81 2.69 -21.66
N PRO A 150 5.76 1.86 -21.77
CA PRO A 150 4.48 2.16 -21.11
C PRO A 150 4.63 2.35 -19.59
N ILE A 151 3.95 3.36 -19.04
CA ILE A 151 4.06 3.77 -17.62
C ILE A 151 3.89 2.59 -16.64
N SER A 152 2.92 1.69 -16.90
CA SER A 152 2.70 0.51 -16.06
C SER A 152 3.90 -0.45 -16.01
N ARG A 153 4.63 -0.57 -17.12
CA ARG A 153 5.83 -1.41 -17.25
C ARG A 153 7.07 -0.71 -16.70
N ALA A 154 7.14 0.61 -16.83
CA ALA A 154 8.17 1.43 -16.17
C ALA A 154 8.07 1.33 -14.64
N ILE A 155 6.87 1.48 -14.06
CA ILE A 155 6.63 1.30 -12.62
C ILE A 155 7.03 -0.09 -12.17
N TRP A 156 6.64 -1.13 -12.92
CA TRP A 156 7.04 -2.50 -12.60
C TRP A 156 8.57 -2.62 -12.55
N PHE A 157 9.28 -2.06 -13.52
CA PHE A 157 10.75 -2.11 -13.56
C PHE A 157 11.40 -1.35 -12.40
N ILE A 158 10.92 -0.15 -12.08
CA ILE A 158 11.42 0.64 -10.94
C ILE A 158 11.20 -0.11 -9.64
N ASN A 159 10.03 -0.71 -9.43
CA ASN A 159 9.73 -1.52 -8.25
C ASN A 159 10.69 -2.71 -8.12
N MET A 160 10.90 -3.45 -9.21
CA MET A 160 11.85 -4.56 -9.23
C MET A 160 13.29 -4.11 -8.94
N SER A 161 13.68 -2.93 -9.42
CA SER A 161 15.00 -2.33 -9.17
C SER A 161 15.16 -1.89 -7.71
N VAL A 162 14.12 -1.33 -7.09
CA VAL A 162 14.07 -1.00 -5.66
C VAL A 162 14.22 -2.27 -4.83
N ILE A 163 13.43 -3.31 -5.12
CA ILE A 163 13.51 -4.61 -4.45
C ILE A 163 14.93 -5.18 -4.54
N GLN A 164 15.55 -5.15 -5.72
CA GLN A 164 16.92 -5.66 -5.91
C GLN A 164 17.95 -4.84 -5.12
N THR A 165 17.84 -3.51 -5.12
CA THR A 165 18.76 -2.63 -4.38
C THR A 165 18.64 -2.84 -2.86
N THR A 166 17.41 -2.91 -2.34
CA THR A 166 17.13 -3.18 -0.93
C THR A 166 17.65 -4.56 -0.50
N ALA A 167 17.39 -5.59 -1.32
CA ALA A 167 17.90 -6.93 -1.06
C ALA A 167 19.44 -6.97 -0.99
N LEU A 168 20.13 -6.30 -1.91
CA LEU A 168 21.60 -6.21 -1.88
C LEU A 168 22.09 -5.46 -0.62
N ALA A 169 21.42 -4.37 -0.24
CA ALA A 169 21.77 -3.58 0.94
C ALA A 169 21.58 -4.33 2.26
N GLU A 170 20.54 -5.16 2.37
CA GLU A 170 20.29 -6.03 3.54
C GLU A 170 21.35 -7.12 3.68
N ASN A 171 21.77 -7.74 2.57
CA ASN A 171 22.79 -8.80 2.59
C ASN A 171 24.22 -8.27 2.84
N ALA A 172 24.46 -6.98 2.62
CA ALA A 172 25.79 -6.37 2.75
C ALA A 172 26.11 -5.83 4.17
N LYS A 173 25.16 -5.79 5.12
CA LYS A 173 25.35 -5.10 6.41
C LYS A 173 25.25 -6.02 7.63
N GLU A 174 26.35 -6.13 8.39
CA GLU A 174 26.39 -6.60 9.80
C GLU A 174 25.93 -5.52 10.82
N LYS A 175 25.70 -4.27 10.41
CA LYS A 175 25.26 -3.19 11.33
C LYS A 175 24.02 -2.47 10.82
N GLN A 176 23.02 -2.36 11.70
CA GLN A 176 21.81 -1.54 11.52
C GLN A 176 22.21 -0.11 11.12
N ARG A 177 21.94 0.27 9.87
CA ARG A 177 21.80 1.68 9.49
C ARG A 177 20.32 2.05 9.68
N ALA A 178 20.09 3.33 9.94
CA ALA A 178 18.75 3.91 9.96
C ALA A 178 17.94 3.48 8.73
N PRO A 179 16.61 3.33 8.85
CA PRO A 179 15.74 3.03 7.72
C PRO A 179 15.98 4.10 6.63
N PHE A 180 16.50 3.65 5.50
CA PHE A 180 16.73 4.46 4.31
C PHE A 180 15.66 4.07 3.29
N ASP A 181 14.86 5.04 2.86
CA ASP A 181 13.84 4.80 1.84
C ASP A 181 14.53 4.65 0.45
N PRO A 182 14.49 3.45 -0.16
CA PRO A 182 15.10 3.23 -1.46
C PRO A 182 14.37 3.95 -2.62
N THR A 183 13.18 4.50 -2.39
CA THR A 183 12.39 5.23 -3.40
C THR A 183 12.75 6.72 -3.46
N GLY A 184 13.37 7.28 -2.41
CA GLY A 184 13.79 8.68 -2.36
C GLY A 184 14.76 9.05 -3.49
N GLU A 185 15.76 8.20 -3.78
CA GLU A 185 16.71 8.47 -4.88
C GLU A 185 16.02 8.55 -6.26
N TRP A 186 14.98 7.75 -6.47
CA TRP A 186 14.19 7.78 -7.71
C TRP A 186 13.36 9.06 -7.80
N THR A 187 12.68 9.40 -6.71
CA THR A 187 11.87 10.63 -6.58
C THR A 187 12.72 11.85 -6.88
N HIS A 188 13.87 11.96 -6.20
CA HIS A 188 14.83 13.02 -6.39
C HIS A 188 15.33 13.13 -7.84
N THR A 189 15.68 11.99 -8.46
CA THR A 189 16.18 11.96 -9.84
C THR A 189 15.13 12.46 -10.83
N ILE A 190 13.90 11.99 -10.73
CA ILE A 190 12.80 12.39 -11.64
C ILE A 190 12.47 13.87 -11.44
N CYS A 191 12.32 14.34 -10.19
CA CYS A 191 12.07 15.76 -9.89
C CYS A 191 13.19 16.68 -10.43
N ARG A 192 14.44 16.25 -10.33
CA ARG A 192 15.60 16.96 -10.87
C ARG A 192 15.58 17.03 -12.40
N MET A 193 15.24 15.93 -13.09
CA MET A 193 15.12 15.91 -14.55
C MET A 193 14.00 16.84 -15.02
N LEU A 194 12.81 16.73 -14.43
CA LEU A 194 11.67 17.62 -14.72
C LEU A 194 12.02 19.10 -14.51
N THR A 195 12.78 19.41 -13.46
CA THR A 195 13.29 20.76 -13.20
C THR A 195 14.17 21.27 -14.35
N ARG A 196 15.17 20.49 -14.75
CA ARG A 196 16.11 20.89 -15.83
C ARG A 196 15.37 21.13 -17.15
N MET A 197 14.37 20.32 -17.44
CA MET A 197 13.55 20.47 -18.64
C MET A 197 12.71 21.76 -18.62
N LEU A 198 12.13 22.09 -17.46
CA LEU A 198 11.41 23.37 -17.28
C LEU A 198 12.35 24.57 -17.44
N GLU A 199 13.55 24.52 -16.85
CA GLU A 199 14.55 25.58 -16.97
C GLU A 199 15.02 25.78 -18.42
N HIS A 200 15.20 24.68 -19.16
CA HIS A 200 15.53 24.71 -20.57
C HIS A 200 14.39 25.30 -21.42
N SER A 201 13.14 24.92 -21.15
CA SER A 201 11.96 25.46 -21.87
C SER A 201 11.77 26.97 -21.65
N CYS A 202 12.17 27.50 -20.48
CA CYS A 202 12.13 28.93 -20.20
C CYS A 202 13.22 29.73 -20.94
N SER A 203 14.28 29.07 -21.40
CA SER A 203 15.47 29.71 -21.99
C SER A 203 15.49 29.63 -23.52
N GLU A 204 15.02 28.52 -24.11
CA GLU A 204 15.08 28.22 -25.55
C GLU A 204 13.75 27.58 -26.02
N PRO A 205 12.83 28.33 -26.66
CA PRO A 205 11.47 27.87 -26.96
C PRO A 205 11.31 26.96 -28.20
N GLN A 206 12.38 26.34 -28.72
CA GLN A 206 12.33 25.56 -29.99
C GLN A 206 12.77 24.09 -29.86
N ASN A 207 12.15 23.29 -28.99
CA ASN A 207 12.40 21.85 -28.95
C ASN A 207 11.11 21.05 -28.76
N SER A 208 10.57 20.49 -29.85
CA SER A 208 9.33 19.72 -29.86
C SER A 208 9.42 18.38 -29.12
N GLY A 209 10.63 17.82 -28.94
CA GLY A 209 10.82 16.56 -28.20
C GLY A 209 10.78 16.71 -26.67
N LEU A 210 11.14 17.90 -26.16
CA LEU A 210 11.22 18.14 -24.72
C LEU A 210 9.84 18.11 -24.04
N GLU A 211 8.78 18.50 -24.76
CA GLU A 211 7.42 18.51 -24.22
C GLU A 211 6.90 17.09 -23.99
N ALA A 212 7.05 16.20 -24.98
CA ALA A 212 6.65 14.79 -24.86
C ALA A 212 7.44 14.07 -23.76
N ASP A 213 8.75 14.30 -23.67
CA ASP A 213 9.59 13.74 -22.61
C ASP A 213 9.13 14.23 -21.22
N TRP A 214 8.72 15.51 -21.13
CA TRP A 214 8.27 16.10 -19.87
C TRP A 214 6.94 15.50 -19.43
N GLU A 215 5.97 15.39 -20.35
CA GLU A 215 4.68 14.76 -20.10
C GLU A 215 4.84 13.32 -19.64
N TYR A 216 5.72 12.56 -20.30
CA TYR A 216 6.01 11.18 -19.92
C TYR A 216 6.59 11.10 -18.51
N LEU A 217 7.61 11.88 -18.19
CA LEU A 217 8.24 11.88 -16.86
C LEU A 217 7.30 12.34 -15.77
N PHE A 218 6.48 13.35 -16.03
CA PHE A 218 5.50 13.84 -15.06
C PHE A 218 4.42 12.80 -14.81
N THR A 219 3.93 12.14 -15.87
CA THR A 219 2.98 11.02 -15.77
C THR A 219 3.58 9.85 -14.98
N LEU A 220 4.86 9.53 -15.21
CA LEU A 220 5.56 8.51 -14.45
C LEU A 220 5.67 8.88 -12.97
N LEU A 221 5.99 10.14 -12.65
CA LEU A 221 6.07 10.64 -11.28
C LEU A 221 4.72 10.52 -10.55
N LEU A 222 3.63 10.95 -11.20
CA LEU A 222 2.28 10.81 -10.65
C LEU A 222 1.91 9.35 -10.41
N ALA A 223 2.20 8.47 -11.37
CA ALA A 223 1.89 7.07 -11.21
C ALA A 223 2.77 6.38 -10.15
N MET A 224 3.99 6.87 -9.89
CA MET A 224 4.79 6.46 -8.74
C MET A 224 4.21 6.99 -7.42
N TYR A 225 3.75 8.24 -7.39
CA TYR A 225 3.08 8.84 -6.24
C TYR A 225 1.83 8.04 -5.83
N ASP A 226 0.97 7.69 -6.80
CA ASP A 226 -0.27 6.92 -6.55
C ASP A 226 -0.02 5.48 -6.07
N LYS A 227 1.18 4.95 -6.29
CA LYS A 227 1.56 3.57 -5.94
C LYS A 227 2.43 3.49 -4.68
N ASP A 228 2.55 4.58 -3.92
CA ASP A 228 3.44 4.68 -2.76
C ASP A 228 4.90 4.32 -3.12
N MET A 229 5.32 4.68 -4.33
CA MET A 229 6.65 4.41 -4.89
C MET A 229 7.47 5.69 -5.09
N ALA A 230 6.99 6.82 -4.57
CA ALA A 230 7.71 8.08 -4.50
C ALA A 230 7.60 8.66 -3.10
N ASP A 231 8.57 9.47 -2.69
CA ASP A 231 8.48 10.27 -1.47
C ASP A 231 7.46 11.38 -1.71
N HIS A 232 6.22 11.17 -1.23
CA HIS A 232 5.11 12.11 -1.45
C HIS A 232 5.45 13.52 -0.95
N TRP A 233 6.19 13.63 0.15
CA TRP A 233 6.57 14.90 0.72
C TRP A 233 7.60 15.63 -0.15
N GLU A 234 8.61 14.93 -0.65
CA GLU A 234 9.57 15.51 -1.60
C GLU A 234 8.86 16.00 -2.87
N VAL A 235 7.90 15.22 -3.40
CA VAL A 235 7.12 15.61 -4.59
C VAL A 235 6.29 16.87 -4.33
N LEU A 236 5.58 16.94 -3.20
CA LEU A 236 4.78 18.11 -2.83
C LEU A 236 5.66 19.36 -2.65
N LEU A 237 6.77 19.24 -1.91
CA LEU A 237 7.72 20.34 -1.73
C LEU A 237 8.33 20.81 -3.05
N TRP A 238 8.71 19.87 -3.92
CA TRP A 238 9.23 20.18 -5.25
C TRP A 238 8.19 20.95 -6.07
N THR A 239 6.93 20.50 -6.07
CA THR A 239 5.82 21.14 -6.79
C THR A 239 5.58 22.57 -6.30
N VAL A 240 5.50 22.79 -4.98
CA VAL A 240 5.31 24.11 -4.37
C VAL A 240 6.45 25.06 -4.75
N LYS A 241 7.70 24.64 -4.55
CA LYS A 241 8.88 25.44 -4.90
C LYS A 241 8.89 25.85 -6.37
N ARG A 242 8.44 24.95 -7.25
CA ARG A 242 8.41 25.21 -8.69
C ARG A 242 7.28 26.18 -9.07
N ALA A 243 6.11 26.05 -8.44
CA ALA A 243 5.01 26.98 -8.61
C ALA A 243 5.36 28.40 -8.13
N GLU A 244 6.02 28.52 -6.98
CA GLU A 244 6.52 29.80 -6.45
C GLU A 244 7.53 30.44 -7.41
N PHE A 245 8.51 29.67 -7.89
CA PHE A 245 9.50 30.15 -8.84
C PHE A 245 8.87 30.69 -10.14
N LEU A 246 7.89 29.98 -10.70
CA LEU A 246 7.17 30.44 -11.89
C LEU A 246 6.32 31.69 -11.61
N SER A 247 5.72 31.77 -10.42
CA SER A 247 4.94 32.94 -9.99
C SER A 247 5.83 34.18 -9.85
N SER A 248 6.99 34.06 -9.22
CA SER A 248 7.94 35.17 -9.06
C SER A 248 8.49 35.68 -10.41
N GLN A 249 8.64 34.81 -11.41
CA GLN A 249 9.02 35.25 -12.76
C GLN A 249 7.92 36.07 -13.45
N SER A 250 6.65 35.77 -13.20
CA SER A 250 5.53 36.53 -13.76
C SER A 250 5.40 37.94 -13.17
N GLU A 251 5.74 38.12 -11.88
CA GLU A 251 5.70 39.41 -11.20
C GLU A 251 6.82 40.36 -11.66
N SER A 252 7.97 39.82 -12.09
CA SER A 252 9.11 40.62 -12.58
C SER A 252 8.90 41.31 -13.94
N LYS A 253 7.81 40.99 -14.66
CA LYS A 253 7.54 41.49 -16.03
C LYS A 253 6.44 42.58 -16.14
N SER A 254 5.88 43.09 -15.03
CA SER A 254 4.84 44.14 -15.08
C SER A 254 5.36 45.55 -14.71
N PRO A 255 5.12 46.62 -15.49
CA PRO A 255 5.59 47.97 -15.18
C PRO A 255 4.72 48.66 -14.12
N ALA A 256 5.39 49.18 -13.09
CA ALA A 256 4.78 49.91 -11.98
C ALA A 256 4.26 51.30 -12.38
N SER A 257 3.11 51.71 -11.80
CA SER A 257 2.69 53.12 -11.67
C SER A 257 1.68 53.27 -10.52
N PRO A 258 1.43 54.48 -9.96
CA PRO A 258 1.86 54.82 -8.62
C PRO A 258 0.71 55.09 -7.62
N SER A 259 1.12 55.12 -6.36
CA SER A 259 0.36 55.35 -5.12
C SER A 259 -0.17 56.79 -4.94
N ALA A 260 -1.27 56.93 -4.18
CA ALA A 260 -1.69 58.16 -3.47
C ALA A 260 -2.69 57.80 -2.31
N PRO A 261 -2.98 58.68 -1.32
CA PRO A 261 -2.64 58.48 0.10
C PRO A 261 -3.86 58.35 1.06
N PRO A 262 -3.63 58.16 2.38
CA PRO A 262 -4.66 57.78 3.35
C PRO A 262 -5.25 58.96 4.14
N GLY A 263 -6.51 58.81 4.56
CA GLY A 263 -7.12 59.48 5.71
C GLY A 263 -8.17 58.55 6.33
N LEU A 264 -8.68 58.71 7.55
CA LEU A 264 -8.32 59.40 8.79
C LEU A 264 -9.55 59.13 9.69
N LEU A 265 -9.37 58.57 10.91
CA LEU A 265 -10.33 58.56 12.06
C LEU A 265 -11.62 57.72 11.90
N ASP A 266 -12.27 57.07 12.88
CA ASP A 266 -12.36 57.09 14.36
C ASP A 266 -12.82 55.68 14.83
N ALA A 267 -12.30 55.09 15.91
CA ALA A 267 -12.75 55.13 17.32
C ALA A 267 -14.17 54.56 17.61
N ASP A 268 -14.25 53.36 18.21
CA ASP A 268 -14.95 53.01 19.48
C ASP A 268 -14.90 51.47 19.67
N GLN A 269 -14.19 50.87 20.63
CA GLN A 269 -14.36 50.79 22.09
C GLN A 269 -15.41 49.76 22.56
N THR A 270 -14.92 48.80 23.39
CA THR A 270 -15.63 47.96 24.38
C THR A 270 -16.57 46.85 23.86
N THR A 271 -16.63 45.63 24.38
CA THR A 271 -16.40 45.11 25.75
C THR A 271 -16.20 43.58 25.70
N ALA A 272 -15.35 43.06 26.60
CA ALA A 272 -15.10 41.64 26.83
C ALA A 272 -15.98 41.08 27.97
N VAL A 273 -16.45 39.82 27.89
CA VAL A 273 -16.79 38.92 29.03
C VAL A 273 -16.70 37.44 28.55
N PRO A 274 -16.29 36.46 29.39
CA PRO A 274 -15.50 35.30 28.97
C PRO A 274 -16.18 33.92 29.04
N ARG A 275 -15.48 32.93 28.43
CA ARG A 275 -15.35 31.48 28.70
C ARG A 275 -16.50 30.71 29.38
N GLN A 276 -16.89 29.59 28.76
CA GLN A 276 -17.12 28.35 29.49
C GLN A 276 -16.78 27.12 28.63
N THR A 277 -15.85 26.33 29.15
CA THR A 277 -15.45 24.99 28.75
C THR A 277 -16.47 23.98 29.30
N ASP A 278 -16.93 23.05 28.48
CA ASP A 278 -17.54 21.81 28.95
C ASP A 278 -16.94 20.62 28.21
N ASP A 279 -16.65 19.61 29.02
CA ASP A 279 -15.81 18.45 28.78
C ASP A 279 -16.66 17.18 28.61
N CYS A 280 -16.01 16.12 28.12
CA CYS A 280 -16.36 14.69 28.15
C CYS A 280 -17.24 14.07 27.03
N PRO A 281 -17.18 12.72 26.79
CA PRO A 281 -16.12 11.74 27.05
C PRO A 281 -15.78 10.86 25.81
N GLY A 282 -14.67 10.10 25.91
CA GLY A 282 -14.02 9.43 24.78
C GLY A 282 -14.58 8.07 24.32
N ASP A 283 -13.99 7.61 23.22
CA ASP A 283 -13.99 6.20 22.80
C ASP A 283 -12.58 5.80 22.35
N ASN A 284 -12.21 4.58 22.71
CA ASN A 284 -10.85 4.08 22.88
C ASN A 284 -10.52 3.08 21.78
N SER A 285 -9.93 3.55 20.69
CA SER A 285 -9.27 2.69 19.70
C SER A 285 -7.97 3.33 19.21
N ARG A 286 -6.94 3.32 20.05
CA ARG A 286 -5.59 3.79 19.69
C ARG A 286 -4.84 2.70 18.91
N ILE A 287 -4.77 2.89 17.60
CA ILE A 287 -3.61 2.48 16.79
C ILE A 287 -2.43 3.37 17.26
N PRO A 288 -1.20 2.86 17.43
CA PRO A 288 -0.08 3.68 17.88
C PRO A 288 0.37 4.58 16.72
N TRP A 289 -0.27 5.74 16.59
CA TRP A 289 0.25 6.84 15.78
C TRP A 289 1.50 7.39 16.46
N ASN A 290 2.58 7.50 15.70
CA ASN A 290 3.80 8.18 16.15
C ASN A 290 3.47 9.68 16.33
N TRP A 291 3.19 10.06 17.57
CA TRP A 291 2.69 11.40 17.96
C TRP A 291 3.69 12.52 17.61
N GLU A 292 4.98 12.20 17.55
CA GLU A 292 6.07 13.14 17.26
C GLU A 292 6.09 13.58 15.79
N SER A 293 5.76 12.68 14.86
CA SER A 293 5.64 13.00 13.42
C SER A 293 4.33 13.74 13.09
N SER A 294 3.29 13.52 13.89
CA SER A 294 1.96 14.10 13.66
C SER A 294 1.92 15.59 14.02
N LEU A 295 2.54 16.01 15.14
CA LEU A 295 2.63 17.42 15.52
C LEU A 295 3.43 18.25 14.49
N GLN A 296 4.50 17.68 13.95
CA GLN A 296 5.31 18.34 12.93
C GLN A 296 4.54 18.54 11.61
N LEU A 297 3.73 17.57 11.21
CA LEU A 297 2.83 17.68 10.05
C LEU A 297 1.76 18.76 10.27
N ILE A 298 1.12 18.81 11.44
CA ILE A 298 0.08 19.81 11.74
C ILE A 298 0.69 21.22 11.78
N CYS A 299 1.91 21.37 12.31
CA CYS A 299 2.66 22.62 12.31
C CYS A 299 2.96 23.13 10.87
N GLU A 300 3.43 22.26 9.98
CA GLU A 300 3.71 22.63 8.58
C GLU A 300 2.43 22.96 7.79
N VAL A 301 1.34 22.21 8.01
CA VAL A 301 0.02 22.54 7.44
C VAL A 301 -0.46 23.90 7.93
N CYS A 302 -0.29 24.20 9.21
CA CYS A 302 -0.63 25.51 9.77
C CYS A 302 0.14 26.64 9.09
N LYS A 303 1.46 26.48 8.93
CA LYS A 303 2.31 27.45 8.23
C LYS A 303 1.94 27.64 6.76
N GLY A 304 1.38 26.63 6.09
CA GLY A 304 0.92 26.76 4.70
C GLY A 304 -0.47 27.39 4.56
N VAL A 305 -1.44 26.94 5.39
CA VAL A 305 -2.84 27.33 5.28
C VAL A 305 -3.09 28.74 5.82
N ILE A 306 -2.45 29.13 6.94
CA ILE A 306 -2.71 30.44 7.56
C ILE A 306 -2.33 31.61 6.64
N PRO A 307 -1.14 31.66 6.00
CA PRO A 307 -0.80 32.74 5.09
C PRO A 307 -1.77 32.84 3.91
N TYR A 308 -2.19 31.70 3.36
CA TYR A 308 -3.15 31.65 2.24
C TYR A 308 -4.52 32.20 2.65
N VAL A 309 -5.02 31.78 3.82
CA VAL A 309 -6.28 32.29 4.38
C VAL A 309 -6.18 33.77 4.74
N LYS A 310 -5.04 34.22 5.29
CA LYS A 310 -4.80 35.63 5.58
C LYS A 310 -4.82 36.48 4.31
N LYS A 311 -4.17 36.02 3.23
CA LYS A 311 -4.22 36.68 1.91
C LYS A 311 -5.66 36.80 1.38
N MET A 312 -6.50 35.77 1.56
CA MET A 312 -7.92 35.85 1.18
C MET A 312 -8.72 36.84 2.06
N ILE A 313 -8.41 36.92 3.35
CA ILE A 313 -9.02 37.89 4.26
C ILE A 313 -8.60 39.32 3.89
N ASP A 314 -7.33 39.55 3.57
CA ASP A 314 -6.79 40.85 3.16
C ASP A 314 -7.39 41.31 1.82
N LEU A 315 -7.80 40.37 0.96
CA LEU A 315 -8.58 40.62 -0.25
C LEU A 315 -10.08 40.90 0.01
N GLY A 316 -10.51 40.95 1.27
CA GLY A 316 -11.88 41.27 1.67
C GLY A 316 -12.88 40.12 1.55
N LEU A 317 -12.42 38.85 1.42
CA LEU A 317 -13.34 37.72 1.31
C LEU A 317 -14.03 37.42 2.65
N SER A 318 -15.33 37.10 2.57
CA SER A 318 -16.12 36.68 3.73
C SER A 318 -15.70 35.28 4.23
N LYS A 319 -15.92 35.01 5.52
CA LYS A 319 -15.69 33.69 6.14
C LYS A 319 -16.36 32.55 5.39
N ALA A 320 -17.58 32.77 4.90
CA ALA A 320 -18.33 31.79 4.13
C ALA A 320 -17.68 31.50 2.77
N THR A 321 -17.08 32.52 2.13
CA THR A 321 -16.37 32.36 0.86
C THR A 321 -15.07 31.60 1.05
N VAL A 322 -14.32 31.90 2.11
CA VAL A 322 -13.07 31.18 2.44
C VAL A 322 -13.32 29.71 2.74
N LEU A 323 -14.37 29.40 3.51
CA LEU A 323 -14.76 28.01 3.77
C LEU A 323 -15.14 27.26 2.49
N LYS A 324 -15.80 27.91 1.52
CA LYS A 324 -16.09 27.29 0.22
C LYS A 324 -14.83 27.01 -0.59
N VAL A 325 -13.85 27.91 -0.57
CA VAL A 325 -12.56 27.71 -1.26
C VAL A 325 -11.80 26.54 -0.62
N LEU A 326 -11.75 26.46 0.71
CA LEU A 326 -11.14 25.34 1.42
C LEU A 326 -11.89 24.01 1.18
N ASP A 327 -13.23 24.03 1.14
CA ASP A 327 -14.02 22.84 0.81
C ASP A 327 -13.70 22.34 -0.61
N LEU A 328 -13.46 23.25 -1.58
CA LEU A 328 -13.04 22.92 -2.94
C LEU A 328 -11.62 22.35 -2.99
N MET A 329 -10.70 22.85 -2.15
CA MET A 329 -9.36 22.29 -2.01
C MET A 329 -9.40 20.88 -1.40
N CYS A 330 -10.33 20.63 -0.48
CA CYS A 330 -10.50 19.30 0.10
C CYS A 330 -11.00 18.24 -0.90
N ASP A 331 -11.62 18.63 -2.03
CA ASP A 331 -12.04 17.68 -3.07
C ASP A 331 -10.85 17.04 -3.80
N PHE A 332 -9.68 17.68 -3.78
CA PHE A 332 -8.44 17.09 -4.30
C PHE A 332 -7.90 15.95 -3.43
N MET A 333 -8.41 15.77 -2.21
CA MET A 333 -7.95 14.75 -1.27
C MET A 333 -8.79 13.46 -1.32
N GLU A 334 -9.58 13.23 -2.36
CA GLU A 334 -10.39 12.03 -2.63
C GLU A 334 -10.95 11.31 -1.39
N ASN A 335 -10.23 10.30 -0.91
CA ASN A 335 -10.51 9.42 0.24
C ASN A 335 -10.45 10.10 1.62
N LYS A 336 -9.96 11.34 1.70
CA LYS A 336 -9.82 12.15 2.92
C LYS A 336 -10.57 13.49 2.89
N ALA A 337 -11.36 13.73 1.83
CA ALA A 337 -12.07 14.98 1.64
C ALA A 337 -13.04 15.33 2.79
N ALA A 338 -13.76 14.34 3.34
CA ALA A 338 -14.72 14.55 4.44
C ALA A 338 -14.04 14.97 5.76
N GLU A 339 -12.91 14.35 6.08
CA GLU A 339 -12.09 14.66 7.26
C GLU A 339 -11.45 16.05 7.10
N CYS A 340 -10.93 16.36 5.91
CA CYS A 340 -10.39 17.67 5.54
C CYS A 340 -11.41 18.81 5.74
N ARG A 341 -12.64 18.64 5.21
CA ARG A 341 -13.71 19.64 5.36
C ARG A 341 -14.08 19.89 6.82
N THR A 342 -14.14 18.82 7.60
CA THR A 342 -14.49 18.89 9.03
C THR A 342 -13.41 19.66 9.80
N MET A 343 -12.14 19.33 9.56
CA MET A 343 -11.00 20.01 10.18
C MET A 343 -10.90 21.48 9.74
N GLY A 344 -11.05 21.77 8.46
CA GLY A 344 -11.03 23.15 7.93
C GLY A 344 -12.13 24.02 8.54
N LYS A 345 -13.35 23.48 8.72
CA LYS A 345 -14.45 24.18 9.38
C LYS A 345 -14.16 24.46 10.85
N ILE A 346 -13.67 23.48 11.60
CA ILE A 346 -13.33 23.64 13.02
C ILE A 346 -12.24 24.71 13.16
N PHE A 347 -11.17 24.58 12.38
CA PHE A 347 -10.01 25.46 12.43
C PHE A 347 -10.36 26.90 12.06
N ILE A 348 -11.03 27.13 10.92
CA ILE A 348 -11.44 28.48 10.51
C ILE A 348 -12.44 29.07 11.50
N ASN A 349 -13.32 28.27 12.09
CA ASN A 349 -14.23 28.79 13.11
C ASN A 349 -13.51 29.25 14.38
N MET A 350 -12.47 28.53 14.80
CA MET A 350 -11.66 28.87 15.98
C MET A 350 -10.68 30.03 15.72
N ALA A 351 -10.05 30.05 14.55
CA ALA A 351 -8.91 30.92 14.27
C ALA A 351 -9.26 32.19 13.46
N TRP A 352 -10.48 32.33 12.92
CA TRP A 352 -10.83 33.44 12.01
C TRP A 352 -10.38 34.83 12.46
N ASP A 353 -10.66 35.19 13.72
CA ASP A 353 -10.32 36.52 14.24
C ASP A 353 -8.86 36.63 14.69
N ALA A 354 -8.23 35.50 15.02
CA ALA A 354 -6.80 35.44 15.30
C ALA A 354 -5.97 35.57 14.01
N ILE A 355 -6.43 35.02 12.87
CA ILE A 355 -5.80 35.14 11.55
C ILE A 355 -5.80 36.61 11.08
N LYS A 356 -6.83 37.39 11.42
CA LYS A 356 -6.87 38.83 11.09
C LYS A 356 -5.80 39.62 11.84
N THR A 357 -5.64 39.33 13.12
CA THR A 357 -4.89 40.19 14.06
C THR A 357 -3.42 39.82 14.19
N GLN A 358 -3.07 38.55 14.00
CA GLN A 358 -1.71 38.06 14.21
C GLN A 358 -0.98 37.77 12.89
N ALA A 359 0.36 37.79 12.94
CA ALA A 359 1.19 37.31 11.85
C ALA A 359 1.03 35.79 11.70
N PRO A 360 1.00 35.24 10.47
CA PRO A 360 0.76 33.81 10.23
C PRO A 360 1.68 32.86 11.02
N GLU A 361 2.94 33.25 11.19
CA GLU A 361 3.96 32.45 11.87
C GLU A 361 3.78 32.38 13.40
N GLU A 362 3.30 33.47 14.00
CA GLU A 362 3.04 33.55 15.43
C GLU A 362 1.71 32.92 15.82
N LEU A 363 0.75 32.90 14.89
CA LEU A 363 -0.55 32.31 15.13
C LEU A 363 -0.46 30.79 15.30
N CYS A 364 0.38 30.10 14.51
CA CYS A 364 0.58 28.66 14.64
C CYS A 364 1.19 28.25 15.99
N LYS A 365 2.07 29.08 16.57
CA LYS A 365 2.61 28.91 17.92
C LYS A 365 1.57 29.21 19.00
N THR A 366 0.74 30.22 18.76
CA THR A 366 -0.28 30.67 19.72
C THR A 366 -1.41 29.66 19.90
N ILE A 367 -1.69 28.85 18.88
CA ILE A 367 -2.70 27.78 18.93
C ILE A 367 -2.12 26.41 19.35
N GLU A 368 -0.85 26.37 19.80
CA GLU A 368 -0.13 25.15 20.23
C GLU A 368 -0.10 24.03 19.17
N VAL A 369 -0.13 24.43 17.91
CA VAL A 369 -0.03 23.52 16.75
C VAL A 369 1.41 23.46 16.22
N CYS A 370 2.12 24.57 16.39
CA CYS A 370 3.57 24.69 16.52
C CYS A 370 3.86 25.25 17.93
#